data_AF-A0A6N9UI45-F1
#
_entry.id   AF-A0A6N9UI45-F1
#
_cell.length_a   1.000
_cell.length_b   1.000
_cell.length_c   1.000
_cell.angle_alpha   90.00
_cell.angle_beta   90.00
_cell.angle_gamma   90.00
#
_symmetry.space_group_name_H-M   'P 1'
#
loop_
_entity.id
_entity.type
_entity.pdbx_description
1 polymer ?
#
loop_
_entity_poly.entity_id
_entity_poly.type
_entity_poly.pdbx_seq_one_letter_code
_entity_poly.pdbx_strand_id
1 'polypeptide(L)'
;MGPAGPSVPCMRTGKSDISGWLVRPAGGHLWAVLVTVLAASAAHAARTTSDGGMDNAIVVRAARTWLAGGSPYDDPHFLYLPSAVLAAVPEAVLPGAVLRVLVPGAVTVLLALAWACALLLHRVPLGSRLAALGLTGLAMGFAPFGHLVRLGNWTVTAAVALPLALLLASRGRWTGAGVVIGAAVALKPLLAPVVLIFLFAGRWRALAAAVLV
;
A
#
# COMPACT_ATOMS: atom_id res chain seq x y z
N MET A 1 32.31 31.77 53.67
CA MET A 1 30.89 31.36 53.60
C MET A 1 30.15 32.39 52.75
N GLY A 2 29.93 32.11 51.47
CA GLY A 2 29.08 32.92 50.59
C GLY A 2 27.77 32.18 50.33
N PRO A 3 26.61 32.85 50.26
CA PRO A 3 25.33 32.17 50.12
C PRO A 3 25.16 31.57 48.72
N ALA A 4 24.66 30.33 48.68
CA ALA A 4 24.31 29.62 47.47
C ALA A 4 23.13 30.33 46.77
N GLY A 5 23.33 30.70 45.50
CA GLY A 5 22.26 31.24 44.66
C GLY A 5 21.21 30.16 44.34
N PRO A 6 19.94 30.54 44.15
CA PRO A 6 18.87 29.59 43.88
C PRO A 6 19.10 28.88 42.54
N SER A 7 19.15 27.55 42.58
CA SER A 7 19.15 26.71 41.39
C SER A 7 17.82 26.86 40.67
N VAL A 8 17.84 27.53 39.51
CA VAL A 8 16.70 27.58 38.59
C VAL A 8 16.41 26.15 38.13
N PRO A 9 15.22 25.58 38.38
CA PRO A 9 14.87 24.28 37.84
C PRO A 9 14.86 24.39 36.32
N CYS A 10 15.71 23.61 35.66
CA CYS A 10 15.65 23.45 34.21
C CYS A 10 14.28 22.86 33.87
N MET A 11 13.38 23.71 33.40
CA MET A 11 12.06 23.34 32.91
C MET A 11 12.28 22.44 31.68
N ARG A 12 12.20 21.12 31.86
CA ARG A 12 12.08 20.18 30.73
C ARG A 12 10.77 20.53 30.03
N THR A 13 10.88 21.27 28.94
CA THR A 13 9.77 21.52 28.02
C THR A 13 9.32 20.18 27.45
N GLY A 14 8.24 19.64 28.01
CA GLY A 14 7.67 18.33 27.73
C GLY A 14 7.10 18.23 26.32
N LYS A 15 7.98 18.15 25.33
CA LYS A 15 7.66 17.75 23.96
C LYS A 15 8.25 16.36 23.70
N SER A 16 7.91 15.34 24.53
CA SER A 16 8.43 13.98 24.28
C SER A 16 7.72 12.77 24.93
N ASP A 17 6.60 12.87 25.65
CA ASP A 17 6.00 11.67 26.26
C ASP A 17 5.18 10.83 25.27
N ILE A 18 4.40 11.47 24.40
CA ILE A 18 3.52 10.76 23.44
C ILE A 18 4.34 10.08 22.34
N SER A 19 5.32 10.79 21.77
CA SER A 19 6.20 10.22 20.73
C SER A 19 7.01 9.04 21.27
N GLY A 20 7.52 9.14 22.50
CA GLY A 20 8.22 8.04 23.17
C GLY A 20 7.29 6.85 23.47
N TRP A 21 6.05 7.12 23.89
CA TRP A 21 5.05 6.09 24.17
C TRP A 21 4.66 5.29 22.91
N LEU A 22 4.50 5.96 21.78
CA LEU A 22 4.09 5.36 20.51
C LEU A 22 5.11 4.36 19.94
N VAL A 23 6.40 4.58 20.20
CA VAL A 23 7.49 3.71 19.69
C VAL A 23 7.68 2.46 20.58
N ARG A 24 7.14 2.44 21.79
CA ARG A 24 7.22 1.27 22.69
C ARG A 24 6.49 0.05 22.12
N PRO A 25 6.86 -1.18 22.53
CA PRO A 25 6.18 -2.38 22.11
C PRO A 25 4.66 -2.35 22.39
N ALA A 26 3.89 -2.81 21.42
CA ALA A 26 2.47 -3.06 21.56
C ALA A 26 2.21 -4.33 22.37
N GLY A 27 1.25 -4.29 23.29
CA GLY A 27 0.78 -5.49 23.98
C GLY A 27 -0.04 -6.40 23.05
N GLY A 28 -0.15 -7.69 23.37
CA GLY A 28 -0.88 -8.67 22.55
C GLY A 28 -2.34 -8.29 22.26
N HIS A 29 -3.01 -7.60 23.20
CA HIS A 29 -4.37 -7.12 23.00
C HIS A 29 -4.50 -6.09 21.86
N LEU A 30 -3.50 -5.22 21.66
CA LEU A 30 -3.52 -4.26 20.55
C LEU A 30 -3.39 -4.96 19.20
N TRP A 31 -2.56 -6.00 19.13
CA TRP A 31 -2.44 -6.83 17.93
C TRP A 31 -3.71 -7.64 17.69
N ALA A 32 -4.34 -8.19 18.73
CA ALA A 32 -5.61 -8.89 18.61
C ALA A 32 -6.72 -7.97 18.09
N VAL A 33 -6.82 -6.74 18.61
CA VAL A 33 -7.76 -5.72 18.09
C VAL A 33 -7.46 -5.42 16.62
N LEU A 34 -6.20 -5.18 16.26
CA LEU A 34 -5.82 -4.90 14.87
C LEU A 34 -6.24 -6.04 13.94
N VAL A 35 -5.85 -7.29 14.26
CA VAL A 35 -6.18 -8.46 13.44
C VAL A 35 -7.69 -8.62 13.32
N THR A 36 -8.43 -8.43 14.41
CA THR A 36 -9.90 -8.50 14.41
C THR A 36 -10.51 -7.45 13.50
N VAL A 37 -10.03 -6.20 13.58
CA VAL A 37 -10.51 -5.10 12.73
C VAL A 37 -10.23 -5.39 11.26
N LEU A 38 -9.01 -5.78 10.91
CA LEU A 38 -8.63 -6.09 9.53
C LEU A 38 -9.45 -7.28 8.97
N ALA A 39 -9.58 -8.36 9.75
CA ALA A 39 -10.38 -9.52 9.37
C ALA A 39 -11.87 -9.18 9.23
N ALA A 40 -12.42 -8.38 10.15
CA ALA A 40 -13.80 -7.92 10.08
C ALA A 40 -14.05 -7.02 8.86
N SER A 41 -13.12 -6.12 8.53
CA SER A 41 -13.21 -5.27 7.34
C SER A 41 -13.20 -6.12 6.05
N ALA A 42 -12.27 -7.07 5.93
CA ALA A 42 -12.20 -7.96 4.77
C ALA A 42 -13.43 -8.87 4.66
N ALA A 43 -13.88 -9.45 5.77
CA ALA A 43 -15.08 -10.30 5.81
C ALA A 43 -16.37 -9.51 5.57
N HIS A 44 -16.44 -8.25 6.01
CA HIS A 44 -17.55 -7.37 5.70
C HIS A 44 -17.59 -7.05 4.20
N ALA A 45 -16.45 -6.68 3.61
CA ALA A 45 -16.34 -6.47 2.16
C ALA A 45 -16.77 -7.73 1.38
N ALA A 46 -16.22 -8.89 1.73
CA ALA A 46 -16.57 -10.17 1.09
C ALA A 46 -18.06 -10.55 1.19
N ARG A 47 -18.81 -10.02 2.15
CA ARG A 47 -20.26 -10.28 2.28
C ARG A 47 -21.12 -9.26 1.57
N THR A 48 -20.65 -8.02 1.42
CA THR A 48 -21.45 -6.92 0.88
C THR A 48 -21.20 -6.63 -0.59
N THR A 49 -20.10 -7.11 -1.17
CA THR A 49 -19.85 -6.98 -2.61
C THR A 49 -20.19 -8.26 -3.36
N SER A 50 -21.38 -8.29 -3.99
CA SER A 50 -21.85 -9.44 -4.79
C SER A 50 -20.97 -9.72 -6.02
N ASP A 51 -20.38 -8.67 -6.61
CA ASP A 51 -19.61 -8.75 -7.86
C ASP A 51 -18.11 -8.56 -7.66
N GLY A 52 -17.61 -8.64 -6.42
CA GLY A 52 -16.20 -8.34 -6.10
C GLY A 52 -15.86 -6.84 -6.09
N GLY A 53 -16.82 -5.96 -6.40
CA GLY A 53 -16.70 -4.50 -6.24
C GLY A 53 -15.68 -3.83 -7.16
N MET A 54 -15.24 -4.54 -8.21
CA MET A 54 -14.01 -4.23 -8.93
C MET A 54 -14.11 -2.93 -9.74
N ASP A 55 -13.52 -1.87 -9.19
CA ASP A 55 -13.17 -0.62 -9.90
C ASP A 55 -12.09 -0.84 -11.01
N ASN A 56 -11.89 -2.11 -11.40
CA ASN A 56 -11.04 -2.56 -12.48
C ASN A 56 -11.81 -3.48 -13.45
N ALA A 57 -13.15 -3.52 -13.39
CA ALA A 57 -13.99 -4.36 -14.25
C ALA A 57 -13.72 -4.15 -15.75
N ILE A 58 -13.34 -2.93 -16.14
CA ILE A 58 -12.92 -2.62 -17.52
C ILE A 58 -11.67 -3.41 -17.94
N VAL A 59 -10.71 -3.58 -17.03
CA VAL A 59 -9.46 -4.34 -17.26
C VAL A 59 -9.74 -5.85 -17.29
N VAL A 60 -10.61 -6.33 -16.41
CA VAL A 60 -11.04 -7.74 -16.42
C VAL A 60 -11.82 -8.08 -17.69
N ARG A 61 -12.69 -7.18 -18.15
CA ARG A 61 -13.40 -7.34 -19.42
C ARG A 61 -12.43 -7.38 -20.59
N ALA A 62 -11.47 -6.45 -20.64
CA ALA A 62 -10.39 -6.45 -21.62
C ALA A 62 -9.60 -7.77 -21.62
N ALA A 63 -9.28 -8.32 -20.44
CA ALA A 63 -8.63 -9.61 -20.31
C ALA A 63 -9.48 -10.76 -20.87
N ARG A 64 -10.80 -10.76 -20.63
CA ARG A 64 -11.72 -11.74 -21.22
C ARG A 64 -11.79 -11.62 -22.74
N THR A 65 -11.85 -10.39 -23.28
CA THR A 65 -11.82 -10.14 -24.73
C THR A 65 -10.54 -10.68 -25.35
N TRP A 66 -9.40 -10.41 -24.72
CA TRP A 66 -8.10 -10.92 -25.15
C TRP A 66 -8.02 -12.45 -25.12
N LEU A 67 -8.49 -13.08 -24.03
CA LEU A 67 -8.56 -14.55 -23.92
C LEU A 67 -9.49 -15.18 -24.97
N ALA A 68 -10.50 -14.46 -25.44
CA ALA A 68 -11.38 -14.88 -26.53
C ALA A 68 -10.79 -14.65 -27.94
N GLY A 69 -9.55 -14.14 -28.04
CA GLY A 69 -8.87 -13.84 -29.30
C GLY A 69 -9.20 -12.46 -29.90
N GLY A 70 -9.94 -11.62 -29.19
CA GLY A 70 -10.24 -10.24 -29.60
C GLY A 70 -9.19 -9.24 -29.13
N SER A 71 -9.32 -7.98 -29.57
CA SER A 71 -8.44 -6.89 -29.13
C SER A 71 -9.07 -6.14 -27.93
N PRO A 72 -8.37 -6.00 -26.79
CA PRO A 72 -8.78 -5.12 -25.69
C PRO A 72 -9.10 -3.68 -26.10
N TYR A 73 -8.45 -3.20 -27.16
CA TYR A 73 -8.54 -1.83 -27.65
C TYR A 73 -9.72 -1.59 -28.60
N ASP A 74 -10.54 -2.61 -28.86
CA ASP A 74 -11.81 -2.45 -29.56
C ASP A 74 -12.84 -1.69 -28.69
N ASP A 75 -12.65 -1.65 -27.36
CA ASP A 75 -13.39 -0.77 -26.46
C ASP A 75 -12.69 0.60 -26.35
N PRO A 76 -13.29 1.71 -26.82
CA PRO A 76 -12.67 3.03 -26.81
C PRO A 76 -12.41 3.57 -25.39
N HIS A 77 -13.00 2.98 -24.36
CA HIS A 77 -12.79 3.38 -22.97
C HIS A 77 -11.59 2.67 -22.33
N PHE A 78 -10.98 1.69 -23.00
CA PHE A 78 -9.84 0.96 -22.47
C PHE A 78 -8.53 1.76 -22.65
N LEU A 79 -8.16 2.51 -21.61
CA LEU A 79 -6.99 3.39 -21.59
C LEU A 79 -5.78 2.81 -20.82
N TYR A 80 -5.79 1.50 -20.54
CA TYR A 80 -4.72 0.84 -19.79
C TYR A 80 -3.63 0.29 -20.71
N LEU A 81 -2.43 0.10 -20.14
CA LEU A 81 -1.32 -0.57 -20.82
C LEU A 81 -1.66 -2.06 -21.07
N PRO A 82 -1.09 -2.69 -22.13
CA PRO A 82 -1.32 -4.12 -22.39
C PRO A 82 -0.96 -5.03 -21.20
N SER A 83 0.03 -4.62 -20.41
CA SER A 83 0.44 -5.31 -19.17
C SER A 83 -0.70 -5.45 -18.15
N ALA A 84 -1.62 -4.48 -18.08
CA ALA A 84 -2.78 -4.54 -17.20
C ALA A 84 -3.75 -5.65 -17.62
N VAL A 85 -3.88 -5.91 -18.93
CA VAL A 85 -4.70 -7.01 -19.47
C VAL A 85 -4.15 -8.35 -18.98
N LEU A 86 -2.84 -8.56 -19.11
CA LEU A 86 -2.17 -9.78 -18.64
C LEU A 86 -2.31 -9.97 -17.12
N ALA A 87 -2.15 -8.89 -16.36
CA ALA A 87 -2.29 -8.93 -14.91
C ALA A 87 -3.73 -9.21 -14.44
N ALA A 88 -4.74 -8.88 -15.25
CA ALA A 88 -6.14 -9.16 -14.97
C ALA A 88 -6.57 -10.59 -15.35
N VAL A 89 -5.73 -11.38 -16.04
CA VAL A 89 -6.07 -12.75 -16.44
C VAL A 89 -6.51 -13.63 -15.26
N PRO A 90 -5.81 -13.66 -14.10
CA PRO A 90 -6.27 -14.43 -12.94
C PRO A 90 -7.68 -14.03 -12.48
N GLU A 91 -7.97 -12.74 -12.48
CA GLU A 91 -9.29 -12.19 -12.12
C GLU A 91 -10.35 -12.47 -13.19
N ALA A 92 -9.95 -12.63 -14.45
CA ALA A 92 -10.83 -12.99 -15.56
C ALA A 92 -11.26 -14.47 -15.51
N VAL A 93 -10.37 -15.37 -15.07
CA VAL A 93 -10.60 -16.82 -15.10
C VAL A 93 -11.10 -17.40 -13.77
N LEU A 94 -10.80 -16.77 -12.64
CA LEU A 94 -11.20 -17.28 -11.33
C LEU A 94 -12.71 -17.13 -11.08
N PRO A 95 -13.35 -18.10 -10.39
CA PRO A 95 -14.75 -17.98 -10.02
C PRO A 95 -14.99 -16.77 -9.11
N GLY A 96 -16.10 -16.06 -9.32
CA GLY A 96 -16.45 -14.88 -8.52
C GLY A 96 -16.54 -15.16 -7.01
N ALA A 97 -16.94 -16.37 -6.61
CA ALA A 97 -16.96 -16.79 -5.21
C ALA A 97 -15.56 -16.80 -4.57
N VAL A 98 -14.53 -17.18 -5.33
CA VAL A 98 -13.13 -17.15 -4.88
C VAL A 98 -12.64 -15.71 -4.80
N LEU A 99 -12.90 -14.91 -5.84
CA LEU A 99 -12.49 -13.50 -5.88
C LEU A 99 -13.12 -12.67 -4.77
N ARG A 100 -14.37 -12.94 -4.41
CA ARG A 100 -15.10 -12.27 -3.34
C ARG A 100 -14.39 -12.34 -1.98
N VAL A 101 -13.64 -13.41 -1.72
CA VAL A 101 -12.85 -13.58 -0.49
C VAL A 101 -11.40 -13.17 -0.70
N LEU A 102 -10.81 -13.59 -1.83
CA LEU A 102 -9.40 -13.37 -2.12
C LEU A 102 -9.06 -11.89 -2.28
N VAL A 103 -9.88 -11.13 -3.00
CA VAL A 103 -9.59 -9.72 -3.33
C VAL A 103 -9.56 -8.83 -2.08
N PRO A 104 -10.60 -8.82 -1.21
CA PRO A 104 -10.53 -8.02 0.02
C PRO A 104 -9.36 -8.43 0.92
N GLY A 105 -9.09 -9.73 1.05
CA GLY A 105 -7.96 -10.24 1.82
C GLY A 105 -6.61 -9.76 1.27
N ALA A 106 -6.39 -9.89 -0.03
CA ALA A 106 -5.17 -9.44 -0.70
C ALA A 106 -4.97 -7.93 -0.55
N VAL A 107 -6.01 -7.13 -0.77
CA VAL A 107 -5.95 -5.67 -0.58
C VAL A 107 -5.61 -5.32 0.86
N THR A 108 -6.24 -5.95 1.85
CA THR A 108 -5.94 -5.73 3.26
C THR A 108 -4.48 -6.04 3.60
N VAL A 109 -3.94 -7.15 3.09
CA VAL A 109 -2.52 -7.51 3.25
C VAL A 109 -1.61 -6.47 2.61
N LEU A 110 -1.90 -6.03 1.38
CA LEU A 110 -1.10 -5.02 0.68
C LEU A 110 -1.11 -3.66 1.41
N LEU A 111 -2.25 -3.25 1.98
CA LEU A 111 -2.33 -2.04 2.80
C LEU A 111 -1.54 -2.17 4.11
N ALA A 112 -1.58 -3.34 4.76
CA ALA A 112 -0.75 -3.61 5.92
C ALA A 112 0.76 -3.58 5.57
N LEU A 113 1.14 -4.11 4.40
CA LEU A 113 2.52 -4.04 3.89
C LEU A 113 2.94 -2.60 3.56
N ALA A 114 2.05 -1.80 2.96
CA ALA A 114 2.28 -0.38 2.71
C ALA A 114 2.58 0.37 4.01
N TRP A 115 1.77 0.13 5.05
CA TRP A 115 1.99 0.69 6.38
C TRP A 115 3.32 0.23 6.99
N ALA A 116 3.63 -1.07 6.93
CA ALA A 116 4.91 -1.60 7.40
C ALA A 116 6.10 -0.95 6.67
N CYS A 117 6.02 -0.76 5.35
CA CYS A 117 7.05 -0.08 4.57
C CYS A 117 7.23 1.37 5.01
N ALA A 118 6.13 2.10 5.25
CA ALA A 118 6.18 3.47 5.76
C ALA A 118 6.85 3.54 7.15
N LEU A 119 6.50 2.64 8.07
CA LEU A 119 7.14 2.56 9.39
C LEU A 119 8.65 2.30 9.27
N LEU A 120 9.04 1.32 8.44
CA LEU A 120 10.45 0.99 8.23
C LEU A 120 11.24 2.14 7.58
N LEU A 121 10.61 2.89 6.67
CA LEU A 121 11.18 4.09 6.05
C LEU A 121 11.49 5.15 7.11
N HIS A 122 10.58 5.33 8.08
CA HIS A 122 10.75 6.24 9.22
C HIS A 122 11.47 5.61 10.42
N ARG A 123 12.08 4.42 10.26
CA ARG A 123 12.83 3.70 11.31
C ARG A 123 12.00 3.41 12.57
N VAL A 124 10.68 3.29 12.44
CA VAL A 124 9.78 2.89 13.52
C VAL A 124 9.74 1.35 13.61
N PRO A 125 9.90 0.74 14.80
CA PRO A 125 9.78 -0.69 14.97
C PRO A 125 8.38 -1.21 14.60
N LEU A 126 8.31 -2.31 13.85
CA LEU A 126 7.03 -2.93 13.47
C LEU A 126 6.24 -3.47 14.69
N GLY A 127 6.94 -3.80 15.78
CA GLY A 127 6.32 -4.22 17.04
C GLY A 127 5.74 -3.09 17.88
N SER A 128 5.81 -1.83 17.42
CA SER A 128 5.44 -0.66 18.21
C SER A 128 3.93 -0.45 18.35
N ARG A 129 3.53 0.33 19.34
CA ARG A 129 2.14 0.80 19.52
C ARG A 129 1.66 1.61 18.33
N LEU A 130 2.52 2.44 17.74
CA LEU A 130 2.20 3.16 16.50
C LEU A 130 1.87 2.21 15.37
N ALA A 131 2.59 1.09 15.25
CA ALA A 131 2.32 0.12 14.20
C ALA A 131 0.90 -0.45 14.31
N ALA A 132 0.52 -0.92 15.51
CA ALA A 132 -0.80 -1.50 15.74
C ALA A 132 -1.93 -0.45 15.73
N LEU A 133 -1.80 0.61 16.53
CA LEU A 133 -2.83 1.65 16.67
C LEU A 133 -2.97 2.48 15.40
N GLY A 134 -1.87 2.79 14.70
CA GLY A 134 -1.91 3.54 13.46
C GLY A 134 -2.66 2.79 12.37
N LEU A 135 -2.35 1.50 12.16
CA LEU A 135 -3.06 0.69 11.17
C LEU A 135 -4.53 0.47 11.56
N THR A 136 -4.80 0.27 12.85
CA THR A 136 -6.18 0.16 13.35
C THR A 136 -6.96 1.46 13.09
N GLY A 137 -6.34 2.61 13.38
CA GLY A 137 -6.91 3.92 13.13
C GLY A 137 -7.15 4.19 11.64
N LEU A 138 -6.22 3.79 10.77
CA LEU A 138 -6.41 3.85 9.31
C LEU A 138 -7.60 2.97 8.88
N ALA A 139 -7.67 1.73 9.36
CA ALA A 139 -8.72 0.80 8.96
C ALA A 139 -10.13 1.26 9.40
N MET A 140 -10.25 1.88 10.57
CA MET A 140 -11.55 2.31 11.11
C MET A 140 -11.92 3.76 10.75
N GLY A 141 -10.93 4.65 10.62
CA GLY A 141 -11.14 6.08 10.53
C GLY A 141 -10.79 6.70 9.18
N PHE A 142 -10.08 5.98 8.30
CA PHE A 142 -9.69 6.51 6.99
C PHE A 142 -10.52 5.89 5.87
N ALA A 143 -11.52 6.64 5.39
CA ALA A 143 -12.44 6.16 4.35
C ALA A 143 -11.76 5.52 3.12
N PRO A 144 -10.66 6.09 2.57
CA PRO A 144 -9.96 5.46 1.45
C PRO A 144 -9.44 4.04 1.74
N PHE A 145 -9.06 3.73 2.98
CA PHE A 145 -8.68 2.36 3.36
C PHE A 145 -9.85 1.40 3.14
N GLY A 146 -11.01 1.73 3.73
CA GLY A 146 -12.22 0.94 3.59
C GLY A 146 -12.71 0.86 2.14
N HIS A 147 -12.55 1.93 1.36
CA HIS A 147 -12.92 1.96 -0.05
C HIS A 147 -12.07 1.00 -0.87
N LEU A 148 -10.74 1.01 -0.69
CA LEU A 148 -9.85 0.07 -1.39
C LEU A 148 -10.20 -1.38 -1.07
N VAL A 149 -10.41 -1.71 0.22
CA VAL A 149 -10.76 -3.08 0.64
C VAL A 149 -12.11 -3.53 0.06
N ARG A 150 -13.11 -2.65 0.01
CA ARG A 150 -14.42 -3.00 -0.56
C ARG A 150 -14.41 -3.09 -2.08
N LEU A 151 -13.70 -2.20 -2.76
CA LEU A 151 -13.73 -2.08 -4.22
C LEU A 151 -12.66 -2.92 -4.93
N GLY A 152 -11.73 -3.54 -4.21
CA GLY A 152 -10.65 -4.30 -4.86
C GLY A 152 -9.76 -3.46 -5.80
N ASN A 153 -9.73 -2.14 -5.61
CA ASN A 153 -9.14 -1.23 -6.60
C ASN A 153 -7.62 -1.40 -6.66
N TRP A 154 -7.08 -1.57 -7.87
CA TRP A 154 -5.65 -1.77 -8.10
C TRP A 154 -4.78 -0.58 -7.67
N THR A 155 -5.35 0.56 -7.32
CA THR A 155 -4.65 1.66 -6.64
C THR A 155 -3.91 1.21 -5.38
N VAL A 156 -4.34 0.10 -4.76
CA VAL A 156 -3.58 -0.53 -3.67
C VAL A 156 -2.14 -0.89 -4.06
N THR A 157 -1.88 -1.22 -5.33
CA THR A 157 -0.52 -1.55 -5.82
C THR A 157 0.38 -0.32 -5.75
N ALA A 158 -0.14 0.86 -6.09
CA ALA A 158 0.58 2.12 -5.92
C ALA A 158 0.77 2.46 -4.43
N ALA A 159 -0.24 2.19 -3.58
CA ALA A 159 -0.18 2.45 -2.15
C ALA A 159 0.95 1.67 -1.46
N VAL A 160 1.23 0.42 -1.88
CA VAL A 160 2.38 -0.36 -1.39
C VAL A 160 3.67 -0.02 -2.12
N ALA A 161 3.63 0.19 -3.44
CA ALA A 161 4.81 0.39 -4.26
C ALA A 161 5.57 1.65 -3.90
N LEU A 162 4.88 2.77 -3.63
CA LEU A 162 5.53 4.02 -3.29
C LEU A 162 6.40 3.94 -2.02
N PRO A 163 5.87 3.58 -0.83
CA PRO A 163 6.69 3.48 0.37
C PRO A 163 7.75 2.37 0.25
N LEU A 164 7.47 1.26 -0.45
CA LEU A 164 8.46 0.20 -0.69
C LEU A 164 9.62 0.69 -1.57
N ALA A 165 9.34 1.41 -2.66
CA ALA A 165 10.36 1.96 -3.54
C ALA A 165 11.22 2.99 -2.83
N LEU A 166 10.61 3.87 -2.02
CA LEU A 166 11.34 4.82 -1.19
C LEU A 166 12.20 4.12 -0.12
N LEU A 167 11.68 3.05 0.50
CA LEU A 167 12.43 2.23 1.44
C LEU A 167 13.64 1.54 0.77
N LEU A 168 13.48 1.04 -0.45
CA LEU A 168 14.60 0.47 -1.22
C LEU A 168 15.62 1.54 -1.61
N ALA A 169 15.17 2.68 -2.11
CA ALA A 169 16.03 3.80 -2.51
C ALA A 169 16.83 4.36 -1.31
N SER A 170 16.19 4.54 -0.15
CA SER A 170 16.85 4.97 1.10
C SER A 170 17.92 3.99 1.61
N ARG A 171 17.86 2.72 1.18
CA ARG A 171 18.87 1.69 1.45
C ARG A 171 19.86 1.50 0.31
N GLY A 172 19.89 2.41 -0.67
CA GLY A 172 20.78 2.36 -1.83
C GLY A 172 20.37 1.34 -2.91
N ARG A 173 19.24 0.64 -2.75
CA ARG A 173 18.76 -0.40 -3.69
C ARG A 173 17.92 0.20 -4.83
N TRP A 174 18.51 1.14 -5.57
CA TRP A 174 17.82 1.91 -6.61
C TRP A 174 17.20 1.06 -7.72
N THR A 175 17.89 0.03 -8.21
CA THR A 175 17.32 -0.86 -9.24
C THR A 175 16.07 -1.59 -8.76
N GLY A 176 16.05 -2.02 -7.48
CA GLY A 176 14.85 -2.61 -6.89
C GLY A 176 13.69 -1.62 -6.78
N ALA A 177 13.98 -0.36 -6.42
CA ALA A 177 12.98 0.70 -6.44
C ALA A 177 12.42 0.92 -7.86
N GLY A 178 13.27 0.88 -8.88
CA GLY A 178 12.87 0.93 -10.29
C GLY A 178 11.88 -0.17 -10.67
N VAL A 179 12.21 -1.43 -10.34
CA VAL A 179 11.31 -2.58 -10.59
C VAL A 179 9.96 -2.42 -9.90
N VAL A 180 9.95 -1.98 -8.64
CA VAL A 180 8.71 -1.80 -7.87
C VAL A 180 7.82 -0.71 -8.49
N ILE A 181 8.39 0.42 -8.89
CA ILE A 181 7.64 1.50 -9.55
C ILE A 181 7.17 1.06 -10.94
N GLY A 182 8.03 0.42 -11.74
CA GLY A 182 7.67 -0.12 -13.05
C GLY A 182 6.50 -1.09 -12.98
N ALA A 183 6.55 -2.06 -12.06
CA ALA A 183 5.45 -3.01 -11.84
C ALA A 183 4.15 -2.30 -11.47
N ALA A 184 4.19 -1.29 -10.61
CA ALA A 184 2.99 -0.52 -10.27
C ALA A 184 2.44 0.23 -11.49
N VAL A 185 3.29 0.86 -12.30
CA VAL A 185 2.90 1.57 -13.52
C VAL A 185 2.29 0.62 -14.55
N ALA A 186 2.89 -0.55 -14.73
CA ALA A 186 2.41 -1.60 -15.63
C ALA A 186 1.00 -2.09 -15.27
N LEU A 187 0.65 -2.10 -13.98
CA LEU A 187 -0.69 -2.46 -13.50
C LEU A 187 -1.67 -1.29 -13.60
N LYS A 188 -1.26 -0.11 -13.11
CA LYS A 188 -2.05 1.11 -13.13
C LYS A 188 -1.09 2.31 -13.17
N PRO A 189 -1.12 3.16 -14.21
CA PRO A 189 -0.10 4.18 -14.46
C PRO A 189 -0.14 5.39 -13.50
N LEU A 190 -0.68 5.23 -12.29
CA LEU A 190 -0.76 6.28 -11.27
C LEU A 190 0.61 6.79 -10.83
N LEU A 191 1.61 5.90 -10.75
CA LEU A 191 2.97 6.25 -10.35
C LEU A 191 3.89 6.60 -11.53
N ALA A 192 3.36 6.76 -12.75
CA ALA A 192 4.20 7.08 -13.92
C ALA A 192 5.04 8.36 -13.71
N PRO A 193 4.51 9.46 -13.12
CA PRO A 193 5.32 10.65 -12.83
C PRO A 193 6.48 10.38 -11.86
N VAL A 194 6.36 9.38 -10.97
CA VAL A 194 7.39 9.02 -9.97
C VAL A 194 8.63 8.42 -10.64
N VAL A 195 8.51 7.86 -11.85
CA VAL A 195 9.65 7.36 -12.63
C VAL A 195 10.70 8.45 -12.89
N LEU A 196 10.26 9.72 -13.01
CA LEU A 196 11.15 10.87 -13.21
C LEU A 196 12.15 11.06 -12.07
N ILE A 197 11.87 10.56 -10.86
CA ILE A 197 12.82 10.58 -9.74
C ILE A 197 14.11 9.85 -10.13
N PHE A 198 14.03 8.73 -10.86
CA PHE A 198 15.23 8.00 -11.29
C PHE A 198 16.04 8.76 -12.33
N LEU A 199 15.36 9.50 -13.20
CA LEU A 199 16.00 10.38 -14.18
C LEU A 199 16.74 11.52 -13.49
N PHE A 200 16.04 12.29 -12.64
CA PHE A 200 16.63 13.43 -11.94
C PHE A 200 17.70 13.04 -10.93
N ALA A 201 17.62 11.85 -10.34
CA ALA A 201 18.66 11.31 -9.46
C ALA A 201 19.86 10.69 -10.22
N GLY A 202 19.88 10.73 -11.55
CA GLY A 202 20.96 10.14 -12.36
C GLY A 202 21.06 8.62 -12.25
N ARG A 203 19.96 7.93 -11.91
CA ARG A 203 19.91 6.49 -11.64
C ARG A 203 19.45 5.71 -12.88
N TRP A 204 20.25 5.75 -13.93
CA TRP A 204 19.93 5.14 -15.23
C TRP A 204 19.56 3.66 -15.19
N ARG A 205 20.24 2.85 -14.36
CA ARG A 205 19.91 1.42 -14.18
C ARG A 205 18.53 1.22 -13.55
N ALA A 206 18.12 2.10 -12.65
CA ALA A 206 16.79 2.05 -12.03
C ALA A 206 15.71 2.52 -13.00
N LEU A 207 16.01 3.56 -13.78
CA LEU A 207 15.13 4.03 -14.86
C LEU A 207 14.90 2.93 -15.90
N ALA A 208 15.96 2.28 -16.39
CA ALA A 208 15.85 1.17 -17.32
C ALA A 208 15.03 0.01 -16.73
N ALA A 209 15.26 -0.34 -15.46
CA ALA A 209 14.47 -1.36 -14.79
C ALA A 209 12.99 -0.98 -14.64
N ALA A 210 12.66 0.29 -14.42
CA ALA A 210 11.27 0.75 -14.36
C ALA A 210 10.56 0.70 -15.71
N VAL A 211 11.28 0.86 -16.82
CA VAL A 211 10.75 0.83 -18.19
C VAL A 211 10.64 -0.59 -18.74
N LEU A 212 11.52 -1.50 -18.34
CA LEU A 212 11.55 -2.88 -18.81
C LEU A 212 10.48 -3.78 -18.17
N VAL A 213 9.97 -3.39 -17.01
CA VAL A 213 8.90 -4.10 -16.28
C VAL A 213 7.55 -3.69 -16.85
#